data_AF-A0A4Z1ABY3-F1
#
_entry.id   AF-A0A4Z1ABY3-F1
#
_cell.length_a   1.000
_cell.length_b   1.000
_cell.length_c   1.000
_cell.angle_alpha   90.00
_cell.angle_beta   90.00
_cell.angle_gamma   90.00
#
_symmetry.space_group_name_H-M   'P 1'
#
loop_
_entity.id
_entity.type
_entity.pdbx_description
1 polymer ?
#
loop_
_entity_poly.entity_id
_entity_poly.type
_entity_poly.pdbx_seq_one_letter_code
_entity_poly.pdbx_strand_id
1 'polypeptide(L)'
;MTLKPKAGKSSSSNGGNSSFLPKFTKVVYTPPSKNLTPLENELIRREYTLKTLRILNTLFPKNCNCPQSSKEPKLNFLKVKGRESIGRCSHCHKQISLTSKTPFHNIKLPLAYISYIMQDQILQYPKVMTSKEISRKLNLSYKSSYFLKKRIQVLFSILNESLQKQLYNELQEATKDFRLPKEGNLTKALKNKPLAVADTVILYSSSLKANKHRSRRYKTGSASIYLSNALGGEQKGTMVHTIGINHGMTFYKSIPLNNQKYLGKDLDEKIPRYVPLFTDEYYTFIWDRPNHRMVNHSKKSKDPRYNLSRERWITKDGVTSNSAEARNNILKQSFRSYGYISPQWSQLYLNEISFLGNVRFDEELRGLLLGREAVGEGDRCFPTNQ
;
A
#
# COMPACT_ATOMS: atom_id res chain seq x y z
N MET A 1 7.00 70.13 12.81
CA MET A 1 8.35 70.70 12.84
C MET A 1 9.27 69.79 13.62
N THR A 2 10.11 69.05 12.89
CA THR A 2 11.56 68.92 13.12
C THR A 2 12.12 69.19 14.52
N LEU A 3 12.66 68.14 15.16
CA LEU A 3 14.09 67.91 15.51
C LEU A 3 14.26 67.19 16.86
N LYS A 4 15.06 66.10 16.83
CA LYS A 4 15.62 65.40 18.00
C LYS A 4 16.68 66.29 18.69
N PRO A 5 17.03 66.06 19.98
CA PRO A 5 18.17 65.17 20.30
C PRO A 5 18.11 64.36 21.62
N LYS A 6 19.02 63.36 21.64
CA LYS A 6 19.65 62.55 22.73
C LYS A 6 19.79 63.25 24.11
N ALA A 7 19.98 62.62 25.27
CA ALA A 7 20.23 61.25 25.75
C ALA A 7 20.05 61.22 27.29
N GLY A 8 19.82 60.04 27.88
CA GLY A 8 19.91 59.82 29.33
C GLY A 8 20.16 58.35 29.64
N LYS A 9 21.33 58.05 30.21
CA LYS A 9 21.75 56.72 30.70
C LYS A 9 20.94 56.35 31.96
N SER A 10 20.50 55.10 32.08
CA SER A 10 20.22 54.48 33.38
C SER A 10 20.62 53.00 33.39
N SER A 11 21.56 52.72 34.31
CA SER A 11 21.74 51.51 35.11
C SER A 11 21.65 50.13 34.45
N SER A 12 22.83 49.50 34.39
CA SER A 12 23.07 48.06 34.49
C SER A 12 22.20 47.35 35.53
N SER A 13 21.47 46.32 35.09
CA SER A 13 21.09 45.20 35.95
C SER A 13 21.81 43.94 35.45
N ASN A 14 22.79 43.51 36.24
CA ASN A 14 23.39 42.18 36.17
C ASN A 14 22.29 41.15 36.48
N GLY A 15 21.69 40.57 35.44
CA GLY A 15 20.82 39.42 35.54
C GLY A 15 21.63 38.17 35.86
N GLY A 16 21.41 37.60 37.05
CA GLY A 16 22.14 36.48 37.60
C GLY A 16 22.21 35.25 36.70
N ASN A 17 23.41 34.66 36.64
CA ASN A 17 23.63 33.33 36.11
C ASN A 17 23.10 32.29 37.12
N SER A 18 21.87 31.83 36.91
CA SER A 18 21.35 30.62 37.56
C SER A 18 22.17 29.40 37.09
N SER A 19 22.78 28.68 38.03
CA SER A 19 23.54 27.43 37.81
C SER A 19 22.69 26.24 37.38
N PHE A 20 21.36 26.37 37.39
CA PHE A 20 20.41 25.29 37.08
C PHE A 20 19.73 25.40 35.72
N LEU A 21 20.02 26.43 34.93
CA LEU A 21 19.50 26.55 33.57
C LEU A 21 20.56 26.09 32.56
N PRO A 22 20.26 25.11 31.68
CA PRO A 22 21.19 24.73 30.63
C PRO A 22 21.47 25.95 29.76
N LYS A 23 22.75 26.23 29.50
CA LYS A 23 23.17 27.28 28.57
C LYS A 23 22.61 26.92 27.19
N PHE A 24 21.52 27.58 26.79
CA PHE A 24 20.98 27.45 25.45
C PHE A 24 21.95 28.16 24.47
N THR A 25 23.01 27.47 24.08
CA THR A 25 23.75 27.81 22.87
C THR A 25 22.78 27.64 21.72
N LYS A 26 22.31 28.74 21.14
CA LYS A 26 21.60 28.74 19.86
C LYS A 26 22.55 28.13 18.83
N VAL A 27 22.40 26.83 18.56
CA VAL A 27 22.98 26.20 17.38
C VAL A 27 22.23 26.80 16.21
N VAL A 28 22.86 27.74 15.50
CA VAL A 28 22.34 28.25 14.24
C VAL A 28 22.42 27.11 13.25
N TYR A 29 21.28 26.46 13.00
CA TYR A 29 21.18 25.46 11.95
C TYR A 29 21.42 26.14 10.60
N THR A 30 22.60 25.92 10.02
CA THR A 30 22.85 26.21 8.62
C THR A 30 22.30 25.05 7.79
N PRO A 31 21.22 25.25 7.02
CA PRO A 31 20.75 24.20 6.13
C PRO A 31 21.87 23.83 5.14
N PRO A 32 22.09 22.53 4.87
CA PRO A 32 23.13 22.10 3.95
C PRO A 32 22.91 22.72 2.56
N SER A 33 23.98 23.19 1.94
CA SER A 33 23.95 23.90 0.64
C SER A 33 23.46 23.03 -0.53
N LYS A 34 23.46 21.71 -0.35
CA LYS A 34 22.81 20.73 -1.21
C LYS A 34 22.04 19.75 -0.32
N ASN A 35 20.81 19.41 -0.71
CA ASN A 35 20.11 18.25 -0.14
C ASN A 35 20.85 16.98 -0.60
N LEU A 36 21.89 16.59 0.14
CA LEU A 36 22.61 15.35 -0.12
C LEU A 36 21.64 14.19 0.05
N THR A 37 21.46 13.37 -0.99
CA THR A 37 20.59 12.19 -0.88
C THR A 37 21.32 11.14 -0.02
N PRO A 38 20.63 10.36 0.84
CA PRO A 38 21.29 9.32 1.64
C PRO A 38 22.11 8.30 0.82
N LEU A 39 21.82 8.19 -0.48
CA LEU A 39 22.49 7.30 -1.42
C LEU A 39 23.74 7.90 -2.10
N GLU A 40 24.14 9.12 -1.74
CA GLU A 40 25.46 9.67 -2.08
C GLU A 40 26.57 9.05 -1.24
N ASN A 41 26.23 8.51 -0.06
CA ASN A 41 27.15 7.66 0.68
C ASN A 41 27.30 6.30 -0.03
N GLU A 42 28.53 5.96 -0.44
CA GLU A 42 28.81 4.75 -1.21
C GLU A 42 28.49 3.47 -0.45
N LEU A 43 28.69 3.44 0.88
CA LEU A 43 28.38 2.27 1.71
C LEU A 43 26.87 2.03 1.73
N ILE A 44 26.09 3.07 2.00
CA ILE A 44 24.63 3.00 2.01
C ILE A 44 24.11 2.60 0.63
N ARG A 45 24.65 3.21 -0.44
CA ARG A 45 24.29 2.83 -1.81
C ARG A 45 24.60 1.37 -2.11
N ARG A 46 25.74 0.85 -1.67
CA ARG A 46 26.14 -0.55 -1.84
C ARG A 46 25.17 -1.48 -1.13
N GLU A 47 24.81 -1.19 0.12
CA GLU A 47 23.85 -1.97 0.91
C GLU A 47 22.49 -2.07 0.20
N TYR A 48 21.92 -0.95 -0.23
CA TYR A 48 20.65 -0.96 -0.95
C TYR A 48 20.75 -1.64 -2.32
N THR A 49 21.90 -1.55 -3.00
CA THR A 49 22.14 -2.29 -4.24
C THR A 49 22.11 -3.80 -3.99
N LEU A 50 22.86 -4.29 -3.00
CA LEU A 50 22.86 -5.71 -2.61
C LEU A 50 21.46 -6.18 -2.20
N LYS A 51 20.73 -5.36 -1.46
CA LYS A 51 19.34 -5.63 -1.08
C LYS A 51 18.43 -5.77 -2.29
N THR A 52 18.53 -4.86 -3.26
CA THR A 52 17.77 -4.98 -4.52
C THR A 52 18.11 -6.27 -5.24
N LEU A 53 19.39 -6.65 -5.31
CA LEU A 53 19.81 -7.88 -5.98
C LEU A 53 19.29 -9.14 -5.27
N ARG A 54 19.29 -9.16 -3.93
CA ARG A 54 18.68 -10.24 -3.14
C ARG A 54 17.19 -10.36 -3.44
N ILE A 55 16.45 -9.26 -3.40
CA ILE A 55 15.02 -9.22 -3.72
C ILE A 55 14.77 -9.77 -5.13
N LEU A 56 15.53 -9.32 -6.14
CA LEU A 56 15.36 -9.79 -7.51
C LEU A 56 15.70 -11.28 -7.66
N ASN A 57 16.75 -11.75 -7.02
CA ASN A 57 17.16 -13.15 -7.11
C ASN A 57 16.18 -14.09 -6.41
N THR A 58 15.57 -13.67 -5.30
CA THR A 58 14.57 -14.45 -4.58
C THR A 58 13.23 -14.46 -5.32
N LEU A 59 12.75 -13.29 -5.77
CA LEU A 59 11.43 -13.17 -6.41
C LEU A 59 11.41 -13.61 -7.89
N PHE A 60 12.54 -13.44 -8.58
CA PHE A 60 12.67 -13.74 -10.00
C PHE A 60 13.97 -14.53 -10.25
N PRO A 61 14.07 -15.77 -9.72
CA PRO A 61 15.29 -16.55 -9.78
C PRO A 61 15.80 -16.68 -11.21
N LYS A 62 17.11 -16.46 -11.37
CA LYS A 62 17.80 -16.56 -12.66
C LYS A 62 18.81 -17.70 -12.57
N ASN A 63 18.73 -18.59 -13.55
CA ASN A 63 19.65 -19.72 -13.65
C ASN A 63 20.54 -19.56 -14.89
N CYS A 64 21.76 -20.09 -14.81
CA CYS A 64 22.59 -20.25 -15.99
C CYS A 64 22.26 -21.55 -16.70
N ASN A 65 22.40 -21.60 -18.02
CA ASN A 65 22.14 -22.80 -18.82
C ASN A 65 23.33 -23.79 -18.82
N CYS A 66 24.30 -23.65 -17.91
CA CYS A 66 25.40 -24.62 -17.81
C CYS A 66 25.00 -25.81 -16.92
N PRO A 67 25.52 -27.04 -17.19
CA PRO A 67 25.10 -28.26 -16.49
C PRO A 67 25.20 -28.18 -14.97
N GLN A 68 26.23 -27.50 -14.45
CA GLN A 68 26.46 -27.34 -13.02
C GLN A 68 25.48 -26.34 -12.37
N SER A 69 25.10 -25.27 -13.07
CA SER A 69 24.11 -24.31 -12.57
C SER A 69 22.68 -24.85 -12.59
N SER A 70 22.41 -25.90 -13.37
CA SER A 70 21.12 -26.60 -13.35
C SER A 70 20.93 -27.41 -12.06
N LYS A 71 22.03 -27.88 -11.45
CA LYS A 71 22.01 -28.61 -10.17
C LYS A 71 22.07 -27.67 -8.97
N GLU A 72 22.95 -26.67 -9.02
CA GLU A 72 23.14 -25.70 -7.93
C GLU A 72 23.33 -24.27 -8.50
N PRO A 73 22.26 -23.47 -8.58
CA PRO A 73 22.32 -22.12 -9.14
C PRO A 73 22.96 -21.14 -8.14
N LYS A 74 24.26 -20.86 -8.30
CA LYS A 74 24.98 -19.83 -7.52
C LYS A 74 25.42 -18.67 -8.41
N LEU A 75 24.85 -17.49 -8.20
CA LEU A 75 25.21 -16.25 -8.89
C LEU A 75 26.05 -15.34 -8.01
N ASN A 76 27.15 -14.82 -8.57
CA ASN A 76 27.98 -13.81 -7.94
C ASN A 76 27.55 -12.42 -8.40
N PHE A 77 27.19 -11.56 -7.45
CA PHE A 77 26.79 -10.18 -7.69
C PHE A 77 27.98 -9.22 -7.69
N LEU A 78 27.79 -8.05 -8.29
CA LEU A 78 28.74 -6.92 -8.28
C LEU A 78 30.18 -7.22 -8.78
N LYS A 79 30.41 -8.35 -9.45
CA LYS A 79 31.73 -8.69 -10.04
C LYS A 79 32.06 -7.95 -11.33
N VAL A 80 31.09 -7.29 -11.96
CA VAL A 80 31.30 -6.55 -13.20
C VAL A 80 31.34 -5.06 -12.91
N LYS A 81 32.51 -4.44 -13.06
CA LYS A 81 32.72 -3.01 -12.81
C LYS A 81 31.73 -2.18 -13.65
N GLY A 82 31.02 -1.27 -12.99
CA GLY A 82 30.05 -0.36 -13.62
C GLY A 82 28.73 -1.01 -14.06
N ARG A 83 28.49 -2.30 -13.81
CA ARG A 83 27.26 -3.00 -14.22
C ARG A 83 26.59 -3.70 -13.03
N GLU A 84 25.85 -2.93 -12.24
CA GLU A 84 25.13 -3.41 -11.04
C GLU A 84 24.08 -4.50 -11.37
N SER A 85 23.49 -4.47 -12.57
CA SER A 85 22.40 -5.36 -12.99
C SER A 85 22.85 -6.71 -13.57
N ILE A 86 24.17 -6.97 -13.61
CA ILE A 86 24.73 -8.19 -14.18
C ILE A 86 25.31 -9.07 -13.07
N GLY A 87 24.82 -10.30 -12.97
CA GLY A 87 25.43 -11.37 -12.19
C GLY A 87 26.33 -12.24 -13.06
N ARG A 88 27.34 -12.89 -12.46
CA ARG A 88 28.12 -13.95 -13.11
C ARG A 88 27.78 -15.30 -12.49
N CYS A 89 27.64 -16.32 -13.33
CA CYS A 89 27.58 -17.70 -12.82
C CYS A 89 28.86 -18.03 -12.04
N SER A 90 28.73 -18.69 -10.90
CA SER A 90 29.89 -19.13 -10.11
C SER A 90 30.69 -20.23 -10.82
N HIS A 91 30.02 -21.03 -11.64
CA HIS A 91 30.59 -22.19 -12.32
C HIS A 91 31.24 -21.83 -13.66
N CYS A 92 30.48 -21.25 -14.59
CA CYS A 92 30.96 -20.96 -15.95
C CYS A 92 31.24 -19.48 -16.23
N HIS A 93 31.07 -18.61 -15.22
CA HIS A 93 31.30 -17.16 -15.30
C HIS A 93 30.50 -16.38 -16.37
N LYS A 94 29.55 -17.03 -17.05
CA LYS A 94 28.64 -16.39 -18.00
C LYS A 94 27.87 -15.26 -17.32
N GLN A 95 27.77 -14.13 -18.02
CA GLN A 95 27.05 -12.95 -17.56
C GLN A 95 25.54 -13.14 -17.77
N ILE A 96 24.77 -12.81 -16.73
CA ILE A 96 23.31 -12.93 -16.71
C ILE A 96 22.72 -11.60 -16.23
N SER A 97 21.76 -11.07 -16.96
CA SER A 97 21.03 -9.88 -16.55
C SER A 97 19.98 -10.24 -15.51
N LEU A 98 20.11 -9.66 -14.31
CA LEU A 98 19.22 -9.91 -13.17
C LEU A 98 17.89 -9.16 -13.30
N THR A 99 17.91 -8.02 -13.99
CA THR A 99 16.71 -7.22 -14.24
C THR A 99 15.91 -7.72 -15.45
N SER A 100 16.47 -8.62 -16.27
CA SER A 100 15.76 -9.18 -17.42
C SER A 100 14.55 -10.00 -17.03
N LYS A 101 13.43 -9.85 -17.75
CA LYS A 101 12.13 -10.47 -17.43
C LYS A 101 11.65 -10.17 -16.00
N THR A 102 11.85 -8.94 -15.55
CA THR A 102 11.31 -8.42 -14.27
C THR A 102 10.66 -7.06 -14.53
N PRO A 103 9.89 -6.49 -13.58
CA PRO A 103 9.38 -5.12 -13.68
C PRO A 103 10.48 -4.06 -13.91
N PHE A 104 11.74 -4.39 -13.60
CA PHE A 104 12.89 -3.49 -13.73
C PHE A 104 13.72 -3.74 -14.99
N HIS A 105 13.19 -4.46 -15.98
CA HIS A 105 13.87 -4.68 -17.27
C HIS A 105 14.31 -3.36 -17.92
N ASN A 106 15.56 -3.30 -18.36
CA ASN A 106 16.20 -2.11 -18.96
C ASN A 106 16.11 -0.85 -18.09
N ILE A 107 16.13 -1.00 -16.76
CA ILE A 107 16.23 0.16 -15.88
C ILE A 107 17.60 0.83 -16.04
N LYS A 108 17.58 2.17 -16.20
CA LYS A 108 18.78 3.01 -16.32
C LYS A 108 19.19 3.67 -15.00
N LEU A 109 18.31 3.63 -14.00
CA LEU A 109 18.55 4.19 -12.67
C LEU A 109 19.38 3.20 -11.83
N PRO A 110 20.17 3.70 -10.85
CA PRO A 110 20.86 2.87 -9.88
C PRO A 110 19.94 1.88 -9.19
N LEU A 111 20.39 0.64 -8.98
CA LEU A 111 19.54 -0.40 -8.39
C LEU A 111 19.21 -0.13 -6.92
N ALA A 112 20.09 0.58 -6.20
CA ALA A 112 19.84 1.04 -4.84
C ALA A 112 18.51 1.80 -4.69
N TYR A 113 18.07 2.51 -5.74
CA TYR A 113 16.86 3.34 -5.67
C TYR A 113 15.60 2.48 -5.49
N ILE A 114 15.62 1.24 -5.97
CA ILE A 114 14.47 0.34 -5.91
C ILE A 114 14.18 -0.04 -4.45
N SER A 115 15.13 -0.70 -3.79
CA SER A 115 14.98 -1.18 -2.41
C SER A 115 14.86 -0.01 -1.42
N TYR A 116 15.56 1.10 -1.64
CA TYR A 116 15.45 2.30 -0.82
C TYR A 116 14.03 2.87 -0.84
N ILE A 117 13.45 3.08 -2.03
CA ILE A 117 12.07 3.59 -2.14
C ILE A 117 11.06 2.56 -1.64
N MET A 118 11.25 1.27 -1.94
CA MET A 118 10.35 0.22 -1.44
C MET A 118 10.32 0.18 0.09
N GLN A 119 11.49 0.19 0.74
CA GLN A 119 11.59 0.21 2.20
C GLN A 119 10.90 1.45 2.78
N ASP A 120 11.16 2.62 2.23
CA ASP A 120 10.57 3.87 2.70
C ASP A 120 9.03 3.90 2.49
N GLN A 121 8.52 3.34 1.39
CA GLN A 121 7.09 3.17 1.19
C GLN A 121 6.44 2.23 2.23
N ILE A 122 7.11 1.12 2.57
CA ILE A 122 6.61 0.17 3.58
C ILE A 122 6.56 0.83 4.96
N LEU A 123 7.60 1.58 5.32
CA LEU A 123 7.69 2.24 6.63
C LEU A 123 6.71 3.41 6.79
N GLN A 124 6.33 4.07 5.70
CA GLN A 124 5.41 5.22 5.74
C GLN A 124 3.92 4.84 5.69
N TYR A 125 3.57 3.58 5.42
CA TYR A 125 2.17 3.16 5.39
C TYR A 125 1.45 3.57 6.69
N PRO A 126 0.25 4.20 6.63
CA PRO A 126 -0.67 4.29 5.48
C PRO A 126 -0.43 5.45 4.51
N LYS A 127 0.55 6.33 4.77
CA LYS A 127 0.89 7.41 3.83
C LYS A 127 1.51 6.78 2.58
N VAL A 128 0.99 7.19 1.42
CA VAL A 128 1.53 6.78 0.13
C VAL A 128 2.57 7.76 -0.37
N MET A 129 3.64 7.23 -0.98
CA MET A 129 4.70 8.06 -1.56
C MET A 129 4.36 8.46 -2.99
N THR A 130 4.40 9.76 -3.28
CA THR A 130 4.13 10.31 -4.62
C THR A 130 5.39 10.34 -5.49
N SER A 131 5.23 10.40 -6.81
CA SER A 131 6.37 10.57 -7.74
C SER A 131 7.13 11.88 -7.49
N LYS A 132 6.45 12.92 -7.00
CA LYS A 132 7.09 14.20 -6.63
C LYS A 132 7.94 14.06 -5.38
N GLU A 133 7.50 13.27 -4.40
CA GLU A 133 8.29 12.95 -3.22
C GLU A 133 9.54 12.13 -3.56
N ILE A 134 9.40 11.11 -4.42
CA ILE A 134 10.55 10.32 -4.94
C ILE A 134 11.55 11.25 -5.66
N SER A 135 11.04 12.16 -6.50
CA SER A 135 11.87 13.14 -7.22
C SER A 135 12.70 14.00 -6.29
N ARG A 136 12.12 14.49 -5.18
CA ARG A 136 12.85 15.25 -4.17
C ARG A 136 13.86 14.39 -3.41
N LYS A 137 13.47 13.17 -3.00
CA LYS A 137 14.32 12.26 -2.21
C LYS A 137 15.56 11.78 -2.96
N LEU A 138 15.45 11.54 -4.26
CA LEU A 138 16.52 10.99 -5.09
C LEU A 138 17.17 12.02 -6.02
N ASN A 139 16.79 13.30 -5.89
CA ASN A 139 17.19 14.37 -6.80
C ASN A 139 17.04 13.99 -8.29
N LEU A 140 15.89 13.38 -8.63
CA LEU A 140 15.57 12.91 -9.97
C LEU A 140 14.59 13.84 -10.66
N SER A 141 14.60 13.84 -12.00
CA SER A 141 13.50 14.42 -12.77
C SER A 141 12.17 13.76 -12.39
N TYR A 142 11.07 14.51 -12.51
CA TYR A 142 9.73 13.97 -12.26
C TYR A 142 9.44 12.75 -13.14
N LYS A 143 9.83 12.79 -14.42
CA LYS A 143 9.62 11.70 -15.37
C LYS A 143 10.33 10.42 -14.94
N SER A 144 11.60 10.50 -14.55
CA SER A 144 12.36 9.34 -14.04
C SER A 144 11.73 8.77 -12.77
N SER A 145 11.31 9.64 -11.85
CA SER A 145 10.67 9.26 -10.58
C SER A 145 9.31 8.60 -10.80
N TYR A 146 8.54 9.10 -11.77
CA TYR A 146 7.26 8.53 -12.16
C TYR A 146 7.43 7.10 -12.71
N PHE A 147 8.39 6.88 -13.62
CA PHE A 147 8.64 5.53 -14.15
C PHE A 147 9.19 4.57 -13.09
N LEU A 148 10.05 5.05 -12.19
CA LEU A 148 10.51 4.24 -11.05
C LEU A 148 9.33 3.79 -10.19
N LYS A 149 8.46 4.73 -9.77
CA LYS A 149 7.26 4.41 -9.01
C LYS A 149 6.38 3.40 -9.74
N LYS A 150 6.13 3.60 -11.04
CA LYS A 150 5.28 2.68 -11.82
C LYS A 150 5.82 1.26 -11.85
N ARG A 151 7.14 1.09 -11.99
CA ARG A 151 7.77 -0.25 -11.94
C ARG A 151 7.66 -0.89 -10.57
N ILE A 152 7.81 -0.11 -9.49
CA ILE A 152 7.59 -0.58 -8.11
C ILE A 152 6.12 -0.97 -7.90
N GLN A 153 5.15 -0.18 -8.38
CA GLN A 153 3.73 -0.51 -8.30
C GLN A 153 3.39 -1.83 -9.04
N VAL A 154 4.05 -2.10 -10.17
CA VAL A 154 3.90 -3.38 -10.89
C VAL A 154 4.46 -4.54 -10.05
N LEU A 155 5.63 -4.37 -9.44
CA LEU A 155 6.17 -5.37 -8.50
C LEU A 155 5.20 -5.63 -7.35
N PHE A 156 4.70 -4.58 -6.69
CA PHE A 156 3.74 -4.70 -5.60
C PHE A 156 2.45 -5.40 -6.04
N SER A 157 2.01 -5.19 -7.28
CA SER A 157 0.84 -5.91 -7.82
C SER A 157 1.07 -7.42 -7.91
N ILE A 158 2.24 -7.84 -8.38
CA ILE A 158 2.62 -9.26 -8.46
C ILE A 158 2.68 -9.86 -7.05
N LEU A 159 3.33 -9.17 -6.11
CA LEU A 159 3.43 -9.64 -4.72
C LEU A 159 2.07 -9.69 -4.02
N ASN A 160 1.21 -8.69 -4.25
CA ASN A 160 -0.12 -8.66 -3.65
C ASN A 160 -1.00 -9.83 -4.12
N GLU A 161 -0.86 -10.25 -5.38
CA GLU A 161 -1.54 -11.44 -5.90
C GLU A 161 -1.06 -12.72 -5.20
N SER A 162 0.24 -12.83 -4.91
CA SER A 162 0.80 -13.94 -4.12
C SER A 162 0.20 -13.98 -2.71
N LEU A 163 0.20 -12.84 -2.01
CA LEU A 163 -0.37 -12.71 -0.67
C LEU A 163 -1.87 -13.05 -0.65
N GLN A 164 -2.62 -12.64 -1.68
CA GLN A 164 -4.03 -12.99 -1.81
C GLN A 164 -4.23 -14.50 -1.93
N LYS A 165 -3.41 -15.19 -2.74
CA LYS A 165 -3.50 -16.65 -2.92
C LYS A 165 -3.15 -17.39 -1.63
N GLN A 166 -2.10 -16.96 -0.92
CA GLN A 166 -1.73 -17.53 0.37
C GLN A 166 -2.88 -17.39 1.38
N LEU A 167 -3.43 -16.18 1.54
CA LEU A 167 -4.55 -15.95 2.43
C LEU A 167 -5.78 -16.79 2.04
N TYR A 168 -6.07 -16.91 0.75
CA TYR A 168 -7.21 -17.71 0.28
C TYR A 168 -7.12 -19.15 0.78
N ASN A 169 -5.95 -19.77 0.63
CA ASN A 169 -5.71 -21.15 1.05
C ASN A 169 -5.83 -21.30 2.57
N GLU A 170 -5.21 -20.40 3.34
CA GLU A 170 -5.31 -20.40 4.81
C GLU A 170 -6.76 -20.26 5.29
N LEU A 171 -7.53 -19.35 4.68
CA LEU A 171 -8.94 -19.17 5.00
C LEU A 171 -9.77 -20.41 4.64
N GLN A 172 -9.44 -21.08 3.54
CA GLN A 172 -10.16 -22.26 3.07
C GLN A 172 -10.00 -23.40 4.08
N GLU A 173 -8.77 -23.63 4.54
CA GLU A 173 -8.45 -24.62 5.57
C GLU A 173 -9.12 -24.28 6.90
N ALA A 174 -9.06 -23.01 7.33
CA ALA A 174 -9.60 -22.58 8.61
C ALA A 174 -11.14 -22.62 8.71
N THR A 175 -11.85 -22.60 7.57
CA THR A 175 -13.32 -22.38 7.52
C THR A 175 -14.13 -23.44 6.78
N LYS A 176 -13.49 -24.48 6.22
CA LYS A 176 -14.14 -25.53 5.42
C LYS A 176 -15.48 -26.03 5.99
N ASP A 177 -15.47 -26.41 7.27
CA ASP A 177 -16.63 -27.00 7.95
C ASP A 177 -17.33 -26.03 8.91
N PHE A 178 -16.95 -24.75 8.90
CA PHE A 178 -17.52 -23.77 9.81
C PHE A 178 -18.90 -23.30 9.32
N ARG A 179 -19.87 -23.23 10.23
CA ARG A 179 -21.20 -22.67 9.97
C ARG A 179 -21.62 -21.73 11.09
N LEU A 180 -22.13 -20.56 10.73
CA LEU A 180 -22.67 -19.61 11.68
C LEU A 180 -24.06 -20.03 12.15
N PRO A 181 -24.37 -19.87 13.46
CA PRO A 181 -25.73 -19.98 13.96
C PRO A 181 -26.68 -19.05 13.20
N LYS A 182 -27.91 -19.51 12.91
CA LYS A 182 -28.91 -18.70 12.20
C LYS A 182 -29.36 -17.48 13.02
N GLU A 183 -29.45 -17.65 14.33
CA GLU A 183 -29.93 -16.63 15.26
C GLU A 183 -29.03 -16.52 16.49
N GLY A 184 -29.15 -15.40 17.20
CA GLY A 184 -28.46 -15.15 18.46
C GLY A 184 -27.10 -14.46 18.28
N ASN A 185 -26.48 -14.14 19.41
CA ASN A 185 -25.24 -13.38 19.45
C ASN A 185 -24.07 -14.19 18.87
N LEU A 186 -23.58 -13.78 17.70
CA LEU A 186 -22.54 -14.44 16.93
C LEU A 186 -21.13 -14.23 17.52
N THR A 187 -20.96 -13.28 18.44
CA THR A 187 -19.66 -12.94 19.04
C THR A 187 -18.96 -14.16 19.64
N LYS A 188 -19.73 -15.06 20.28
CA LYS A 188 -19.19 -16.30 20.87
C LYS A 188 -18.73 -17.29 19.79
N ALA A 189 -19.51 -17.46 18.73
CA ALA A 189 -19.22 -18.37 17.62
C ALA A 189 -18.03 -17.90 16.76
N LEU A 190 -17.82 -16.58 16.69
CA LEU A 190 -16.74 -15.95 15.91
C LEU A 190 -15.43 -15.81 16.68
N LYS A 191 -15.39 -16.18 17.97
CA LYS A 191 -14.18 -16.09 18.77
C LYS A 191 -13.07 -16.95 18.12
N ASN A 192 -11.91 -16.34 17.88
CA ASN A 192 -10.75 -16.97 17.23
C ASN A 192 -11.00 -17.49 15.80
N LYS A 193 -12.06 -17.04 15.13
CA LYS A 193 -12.32 -17.36 13.72
C LYS A 193 -12.02 -16.15 12.84
N PRO A 194 -11.48 -16.37 11.62
CA PRO A 194 -11.31 -15.27 10.69
C PRO A 194 -12.68 -14.74 10.27
N LEU A 195 -12.86 -13.43 10.37
CA LEU A 195 -14.06 -12.73 9.95
C LEU A 195 -13.71 -11.80 8.79
N ALA A 196 -14.27 -12.11 7.62
CA ALA A 196 -14.21 -11.23 6.46
C ALA A 196 -15.24 -10.11 6.57
N VAL A 197 -14.86 -8.94 6.07
CA VAL A 197 -15.72 -7.78 5.91
C VAL A 197 -15.62 -7.27 4.49
N ALA A 198 -16.73 -6.88 3.90
CA ALA A 198 -16.74 -6.28 2.57
C ALA A 198 -17.65 -5.06 2.47
N ASP A 199 -17.18 -4.06 1.72
CA ASP A 199 -17.90 -2.82 1.45
C ASP A 199 -17.46 -2.20 0.12
N THR A 200 -18.30 -1.35 -0.47
CA THR A 200 -17.95 -0.55 -1.65
C THR A 200 -17.75 0.91 -1.29
N VAL A 201 -16.74 1.54 -1.88
CA VAL A 201 -16.46 2.97 -1.68
C VAL A 201 -16.15 3.66 -2.99
N ILE A 202 -16.59 4.90 -3.13
CA ILE A 202 -16.25 5.75 -4.27
C ILE A 202 -15.07 6.64 -3.89
N LEU A 203 -13.96 6.54 -4.64
CA LEU A 203 -12.78 7.38 -4.45
C LEU A 203 -12.86 8.69 -5.22
N TYR A 204 -13.29 8.60 -6.48
CA TYR A 204 -13.58 9.75 -7.33
C TYR A 204 -14.97 9.59 -7.88
N SER A 205 -15.78 10.65 -7.81
CA SER A 205 -17.11 10.71 -8.40
C SER A 205 -17.17 11.77 -9.49
N SER A 206 -18.00 11.55 -10.50
CA SER A 206 -18.46 12.59 -11.41
C SER A 206 -19.36 13.58 -10.66
N SER A 207 -18.86 14.80 -10.45
CA SER A 207 -19.60 15.86 -9.74
C SER A 207 -20.84 16.30 -10.54
N LEU A 208 -21.80 16.96 -9.88
CA LEU A 208 -22.95 17.55 -10.59
C LEU A 208 -22.49 18.56 -11.64
N LYS A 209 -21.46 19.36 -11.32
CA LYS A 209 -20.87 20.33 -12.24
C LYS A 209 -20.25 19.65 -13.46
N ALA A 210 -19.48 18.57 -13.25
CA ALA A 210 -18.95 17.77 -14.35
C ALA A 210 -20.06 17.16 -15.23
N ASN A 211 -21.22 16.88 -14.63
CA ASN A 211 -22.41 16.39 -15.31
C ASN A 211 -23.34 17.48 -15.88
N LYS A 212 -22.95 18.76 -15.88
CA LYS A 212 -23.82 19.89 -16.27
C LYS A 212 -25.19 19.85 -15.56
N HIS A 213 -25.19 19.50 -14.28
CA HIS A 213 -26.38 19.33 -13.44
C HIS A 213 -27.39 18.26 -13.92
N ARG A 214 -26.99 17.37 -14.83
CA ARG A 214 -27.83 16.26 -15.31
C ARG A 214 -27.84 15.09 -14.31
N SER A 215 -28.87 14.25 -14.43
CA SER A 215 -29.02 13.06 -13.60
C SER A 215 -27.88 12.06 -13.80
N ARG A 216 -27.42 11.47 -12.70
CA ARG A 216 -26.28 10.54 -12.61
C ARG A 216 -26.70 9.09 -12.90
N ARG A 217 -27.39 8.86 -14.02
CA ARG A 217 -27.84 7.52 -14.42
C ARG A 217 -26.93 6.99 -15.53
N TYR A 218 -26.34 5.81 -15.31
CA TYR A 218 -25.64 5.04 -16.33
C TYR A 218 -26.40 3.75 -16.59
N LYS A 219 -26.89 3.57 -17.82
CA LYS A 219 -27.72 2.43 -18.25
C LYS A 219 -28.77 2.00 -17.20
N THR A 220 -28.48 0.94 -16.44
CA THR A 220 -29.36 0.26 -15.49
C THR A 220 -29.08 0.55 -14.01
N GLY A 221 -28.18 1.49 -13.67
CA GLY A 221 -27.83 1.76 -12.28
C GLY A 221 -27.37 3.20 -11.96
N SER A 222 -27.49 3.55 -10.68
CA SER A 222 -26.94 4.78 -10.10
C SER A 222 -25.43 4.62 -9.98
N ALA A 223 -24.68 5.21 -10.89
CA ALA A 223 -23.23 5.12 -10.85
C ALA A 223 -22.64 6.53 -10.88
N SER A 224 -22.46 7.09 -9.68
CA SER A 224 -21.82 8.39 -9.43
C SER A 224 -20.42 8.51 -10.05
N ILE A 225 -19.87 7.42 -10.58
CA ILE A 225 -18.58 7.34 -11.24
C ILE A 225 -18.65 7.52 -12.77
N TYR A 226 -19.85 7.58 -13.37
CA TYR A 226 -20.01 7.84 -14.80
C TYR A 226 -20.54 9.26 -15.06
N LEU A 227 -20.21 9.77 -16.24
CA LEU A 227 -20.93 10.90 -16.81
C LEU A 227 -22.34 10.49 -17.23
N SER A 228 -23.24 11.46 -17.34
CA SER A 228 -24.56 11.24 -17.95
C SER A 228 -24.42 10.67 -19.37
N ASN A 229 -25.35 9.81 -19.79
CA ASN A 229 -25.38 9.27 -21.16
C ASN A 229 -25.36 10.38 -22.23
N ALA A 230 -26.02 11.52 -21.96
CA ALA A 230 -26.03 12.69 -22.85
C ALA A 230 -24.65 13.39 -22.99
N LEU A 231 -23.70 13.04 -22.12
CA LEU A 231 -22.31 13.52 -22.13
C LEU A 231 -21.34 12.40 -22.53
N GLY A 232 -21.83 11.33 -23.14
CA GLY A 232 -21.04 10.19 -23.62
C GLY A 232 -20.94 9.01 -22.64
N GLY A 233 -21.45 9.14 -21.41
CA GLY A 233 -21.52 8.01 -20.47
C GLY A 233 -20.17 7.43 -20.04
N GLU A 234 -19.07 8.19 -20.17
CA GLU A 234 -17.73 7.72 -19.85
C GLU A 234 -17.52 7.56 -18.34
N GLN A 235 -16.74 6.54 -17.94
CA GLN A 235 -16.31 6.38 -16.56
C GLN A 235 -15.24 7.43 -16.22
N LYS A 236 -15.56 8.37 -15.33
CA LYS A 236 -14.62 9.35 -14.79
C LYS A 236 -14.21 9.05 -13.35
N GLY A 237 -15.08 8.37 -12.62
CA GLY A 237 -14.87 8.03 -11.23
C GLY A 237 -14.32 6.62 -11.03
N THR A 238 -13.80 6.38 -9.83
CA THR A 238 -13.33 5.06 -9.41
C THR A 238 -14.18 4.58 -8.24
N MET A 239 -14.89 3.48 -8.45
CA MET A 239 -15.53 2.71 -7.39
C MET A 239 -14.62 1.55 -7.02
N VAL A 240 -14.52 1.29 -5.73
CA VAL A 240 -13.63 0.28 -5.15
C VAL A 240 -14.45 -0.66 -4.31
N HIS A 241 -14.23 -1.95 -4.52
CA HIS A 241 -14.68 -2.98 -3.61
C HIS A 241 -13.54 -3.33 -2.65
N THR A 242 -13.83 -3.19 -1.36
CA THR A 242 -12.91 -3.46 -0.26
C THR A 242 -13.31 -4.77 0.36
N ILE A 243 -12.38 -5.72 0.39
CA ILE A 243 -12.52 -6.98 1.14
C ILE A 243 -11.36 -7.05 2.12
N GLY A 244 -11.64 -7.26 3.40
CA GLY A 244 -10.60 -7.39 4.42
C GLY A 244 -10.95 -8.43 5.46
N ILE A 245 -9.92 -8.97 6.09
CA ILE A 245 -10.08 -9.86 7.25
C ILE A 245 -9.85 -9.04 8.51
N ASN A 246 -10.73 -9.14 9.51
CA ASN A 246 -10.54 -8.46 10.78
C ASN A 246 -9.17 -8.82 11.39
N HIS A 247 -8.42 -7.79 11.80
CA HIS A 247 -7.02 -7.91 12.24
C HIS A 247 -6.04 -8.53 11.23
N GLY A 248 -6.42 -8.65 9.96
CA GLY A 248 -5.61 -9.24 8.90
C GLY A 248 -5.52 -8.37 7.64
N MET A 249 -5.19 -9.04 6.53
CA MET A 249 -4.96 -8.42 5.22
C MET A 249 -6.22 -7.79 4.62
N THR A 250 -6.01 -6.86 3.68
CA THR A 250 -7.05 -6.11 2.96
C THR A 250 -6.72 -6.02 1.48
N PHE A 251 -7.71 -6.29 0.63
CA PHE A 251 -7.61 -6.27 -0.82
C PHE A 251 -8.66 -5.37 -1.43
N TYR A 252 -8.22 -4.57 -2.39
CA TYR A 252 -9.04 -3.58 -3.07
C TYR A 252 -9.16 -3.92 -4.56
N LYS A 253 -10.37 -3.83 -5.12
CA LYS A 253 -10.61 -3.98 -6.56
C LYS A 253 -11.31 -2.75 -7.11
N SER A 254 -10.82 -2.20 -8.21
CA SER A 254 -11.59 -1.25 -8.98
C SER A 254 -12.69 -1.99 -9.74
N ILE A 255 -13.93 -1.61 -9.49
CA ILE A 255 -15.11 -2.20 -10.12
C ILE A 255 -15.90 -1.13 -10.87
N PRO A 256 -16.52 -1.48 -12.00
CA PRO A 256 -17.32 -0.54 -12.76
C PRO A 256 -18.72 -0.33 -12.15
N LEU A 257 -19.30 -1.33 -11.48
CA LEU A 257 -20.66 -1.26 -10.94
C LEU A 257 -20.79 -2.07 -9.65
N ASN A 258 -21.67 -1.60 -8.77
CA ASN A 258 -22.08 -2.28 -7.54
C ASN A 258 -23.23 -3.26 -7.85
N ASN A 259 -22.90 -4.43 -8.43
CA ASN A 259 -23.87 -5.50 -8.68
C ASN A 259 -23.23 -6.89 -8.52
N GLN A 260 -24.06 -7.94 -8.49
CA GLN A 260 -23.62 -9.32 -8.29
C GLN A 260 -22.52 -9.77 -9.27
N LYS A 261 -22.62 -9.39 -10.54
CA LYS A 261 -21.66 -9.78 -11.58
C LYS A 261 -20.22 -9.39 -11.21
N TYR A 262 -20.04 -8.21 -10.62
CA TYR A 262 -18.71 -7.73 -10.24
C TYR A 262 -18.36 -8.06 -8.79
N LEU A 263 -19.27 -7.84 -7.85
CA LEU A 263 -19.02 -8.04 -6.42
C LEU A 263 -18.95 -9.51 -6.03
N GLY A 264 -19.88 -10.34 -6.52
CA GLY A 264 -19.85 -11.78 -6.26
C GLY A 264 -18.60 -12.43 -6.82
N LYS A 265 -18.23 -12.07 -8.06
CA LYS A 265 -16.99 -12.55 -8.69
C LYS A 265 -15.75 -12.14 -7.88
N ASP A 266 -15.65 -10.89 -7.46
CA ASP A 266 -14.50 -10.41 -6.70
C ASP A 266 -14.41 -11.03 -5.29
N LEU A 267 -15.55 -11.33 -4.65
CA LEU A 267 -15.57 -12.11 -3.39
C LEU A 267 -15.06 -13.52 -3.60
N ASP A 268 -15.54 -14.22 -4.62
CA ASP A 268 -15.16 -15.60 -4.89
C ASP A 268 -13.68 -15.72 -5.29
N GLU A 269 -13.11 -14.70 -5.92
CA GLU A 269 -11.67 -14.61 -6.23
C GLU A 269 -10.79 -14.40 -4.99
N LYS A 270 -11.31 -13.77 -3.92
CA LYS A 270 -10.50 -13.32 -2.77
C LYS A 270 -10.73 -14.09 -1.49
N ILE A 271 -11.93 -14.63 -1.28
CA ILE A 271 -12.28 -15.34 -0.05
C ILE A 271 -13.11 -16.60 -0.36
N PRO A 272 -12.83 -17.74 0.30
CA PRO A 272 -13.66 -18.94 0.21
C PRO A 272 -15.10 -18.70 0.65
N ARG A 273 -16.04 -19.51 0.13
CA ARG A 273 -17.49 -19.33 0.36
C ARG A 273 -17.94 -19.53 1.81
N TYR A 274 -17.22 -20.36 2.56
CA TYR A 274 -17.55 -20.68 3.96
C TYR A 274 -16.91 -19.73 4.97
N VAL A 275 -16.11 -18.76 4.54
CA VAL A 275 -15.59 -17.74 5.46
C VAL A 275 -16.76 -16.89 5.98
N PRO A 276 -16.85 -16.64 7.30
CA PRO A 276 -17.78 -15.66 7.85
C PRO A 276 -17.59 -14.31 7.19
N LEU A 277 -18.65 -13.76 6.60
CA LEU A 277 -18.60 -12.53 5.84
C LEU A 277 -19.66 -11.56 6.35
N PHE A 278 -19.22 -10.39 6.82
CA PHE A 278 -20.11 -9.29 7.18
C PHE A 278 -20.06 -8.16 6.15
N THR A 279 -21.22 -7.70 5.70
CA THR A 279 -21.33 -6.62 4.71
C THR A 279 -22.37 -5.58 5.10
N ASP A 280 -22.42 -4.51 4.32
CA ASP A 280 -23.54 -3.56 4.30
C ASP A 280 -24.82 -4.19 3.68
N GLU A 281 -25.96 -3.51 3.80
CA GLU A 281 -27.34 -3.81 3.42
C GLU A 281 -27.54 -4.04 1.90
N TYR A 282 -26.57 -3.69 1.06
CA TYR A 282 -26.69 -3.76 -0.41
C TYR A 282 -26.23 -5.08 -1.04
N TYR A 283 -25.74 -6.03 -0.25
CA TYR A 283 -25.21 -7.32 -0.73
C TYR A 283 -26.26 -8.44 -0.75
N THR A 284 -27.54 -8.12 -0.95
CA THR A 284 -28.66 -9.08 -0.89
C THR A 284 -28.58 -10.22 -1.92
N PHE A 285 -27.81 -10.03 -2.98
CA PHE A 285 -27.60 -11.02 -4.04
C PHE A 285 -26.66 -12.17 -3.63
N ILE A 286 -26.03 -12.12 -2.46
CA ILE A 286 -25.10 -13.15 -1.96
C ILE A 286 -25.83 -14.14 -1.05
N TRP A 287 -26.84 -14.79 -1.59
CA TRP A 287 -27.64 -15.78 -0.85
C TRP A 287 -26.97 -17.15 -0.77
N ASP A 288 -25.95 -17.41 -1.59
CA ASP A 288 -25.25 -18.68 -1.72
C ASP A 288 -24.08 -18.85 -0.72
N ARG A 289 -23.79 -17.82 0.09
CA ARG A 289 -22.80 -17.87 1.18
C ARG A 289 -23.49 -18.12 2.52
N PRO A 290 -23.35 -19.32 3.13
CA PRO A 290 -24.10 -19.68 4.33
C PRO A 290 -23.74 -18.84 5.57
N ASN A 291 -22.50 -18.34 5.61
CA ASN A 291 -21.95 -17.55 6.72
C ASN A 291 -21.96 -16.05 6.45
N HIS A 292 -22.75 -15.59 5.47
CA HIS A 292 -22.94 -14.17 5.20
C HIS A 292 -23.95 -13.56 6.16
N ARG A 293 -23.64 -12.39 6.70
CA ARG A 293 -24.57 -11.55 7.45
C ARG A 293 -24.45 -10.11 6.98
N MET A 294 -25.56 -9.38 7.05
CA MET A 294 -25.64 -8.01 6.61
C MET A 294 -26.05 -7.13 7.78
N VAL A 295 -25.45 -5.95 7.88
CA VAL A 295 -25.97 -4.89 8.71
C VAL A 295 -27.17 -4.27 7.98
N ASN A 296 -28.19 -3.85 8.71
CA ASN A 296 -29.34 -3.12 8.15
C ASN A 296 -29.23 -1.63 8.51
N HIS A 297 -28.65 -0.82 7.62
CA HIS A 297 -28.48 0.62 7.81
C HIS A 297 -29.81 1.39 7.82
N SER A 298 -30.87 0.82 7.23
CA SER A 298 -32.19 1.42 7.10
C SER A 298 -33.13 1.11 8.28
N LYS A 299 -32.67 0.37 9.29
CA LYS A 299 -33.49 -0.10 10.41
C LYS A 299 -34.09 1.08 11.20
N LYS A 300 -35.43 1.14 11.25
CA LYS A 300 -36.18 2.14 12.01
C LYS A 300 -36.12 1.86 13.51
N SER A 301 -36.16 2.92 14.32
CA SER A 301 -36.24 2.79 15.77
C SER A 301 -37.60 2.23 16.17
N LYS A 302 -37.65 1.44 17.25
CA LYS A 302 -38.92 1.10 17.91
C LYS A 302 -39.42 2.23 18.82
N ASP A 303 -38.51 3.09 19.27
CA ASP A 303 -38.85 4.27 20.07
C ASP A 303 -39.28 5.40 19.13
N PRO A 304 -40.51 5.94 19.27
CA PRO A 304 -41.06 6.98 18.40
C PRO A 304 -40.26 8.29 18.43
N ARG A 305 -39.42 8.52 19.46
CA ARG A 305 -38.56 9.72 19.55
C ARG A 305 -37.43 9.74 18.52
N TYR A 306 -37.09 8.59 17.93
CA TYR A 306 -35.97 8.47 17.02
C TYR A 306 -36.40 7.87 15.68
N ASN A 307 -35.91 8.42 14.57
CA ASN A 307 -36.26 7.91 13.24
C ASN A 307 -35.53 6.59 12.88
N LEU A 308 -34.32 6.38 13.43
CA LEU A 308 -33.45 5.26 13.07
C LEU A 308 -32.94 4.53 14.31
N SER A 309 -32.83 3.21 14.22
CA SER A 309 -32.31 2.37 15.30
C SER A 309 -30.81 2.57 15.50
N ARG A 310 -30.34 2.34 16.72
CA ARG A 310 -28.90 2.22 17.04
C ARG A 310 -28.31 0.94 16.44
N GLU A 311 -29.13 -0.10 16.26
CA GLU A 311 -28.73 -1.40 15.70
C GLU A 311 -28.41 -1.36 14.20
N ARG A 312 -28.51 -0.17 13.59
CA ARG A 312 -28.19 0.03 12.18
C ARG A 312 -26.70 -0.03 11.89
N TRP A 313 -25.83 0.07 12.88
CA TRP A 313 -24.36 0.03 12.71
C TRP A 313 -23.75 -1.27 13.23
N ILE A 314 -24.31 -1.77 14.32
CA ILE A 314 -23.95 -3.02 14.97
C ILE A 314 -25.26 -3.68 15.39
N THR A 315 -25.55 -4.87 14.89
CA THR A 315 -26.78 -5.59 15.27
C THR A 315 -26.68 -6.14 16.69
N LYS A 316 -27.82 -6.51 17.30
CA LYS A 316 -27.81 -7.23 18.59
C LYS A 316 -27.00 -8.55 18.52
N ASP A 317 -26.92 -9.12 17.33
CA ASP A 317 -26.20 -10.36 17.06
C ASP A 317 -24.68 -10.16 16.89
N GLY A 318 -24.19 -8.91 16.98
CA GLY A 318 -22.77 -8.57 16.85
C GLY A 318 -22.29 -8.41 15.40
N VAL A 319 -23.20 -8.29 14.42
CA VAL A 319 -22.85 -8.06 13.02
C VAL A 319 -22.50 -6.59 12.81
N THR A 320 -21.34 -6.32 12.21
CA THR A 320 -20.85 -4.95 11.96
C THR A 320 -20.04 -4.86 10.66
N SER A 321 -20.16 -3.72 9.96
CA SER A 321 -19.38 -3.34 8.78
C SER A 321 -18.28 -2.32 9.08
N ASN A 322 -18.13 -1.88 10.34
CA ASN A 322 -17.23 -0.79 10.75
C ASN A 322 -15.78 -1.02 10.33
N SER A 323 -15.32 -2.28 10.36
CA SER A 323 -13.98 -2.67 9.93
C SER A 323 -13.71 -2.39 8.45
N ALA A 324 -14.73 -2.52 7.58
CA ALA A 324 -14.61 -2.19 6.17
C ALA A 324 -14.63 -0.66 5.96
N GLU A 325 -15.48 0.05 6.71
CA GLU A 325 -15.53 1.51 6.69
C GLU A 325 -14.19 2.15 7.13
N ALA A 326 -13.57 1.64 8.20
CA ALA A 326 -12.26 2.09 8.65
C ALA A 326 -11.18 1.95 7.56
N ARG A 327 -11.20 0.83 6.83
CA ARG A 327 -10.29 0.59 5.68
C ARG A 327 -10.59 1.53 4.52
N ASN A 328 -11.86 1.81 4.28
CA ASN A 328 -12.29 2.78 3.27
C ASN A 328 -11.82 4.20 3.61
N ASN A 329 -11.79 4.56 4.90
CA ASN A 329 -11.26 5.84 5.36
C ASN A 329 -9.76 5.95 5.15
N ILE A 330 -8.98 4.92 5.51
CA ILE A 330 -7.54 4.85 5.21
C ILE A 330 -7.30 5.02 3.71
N LEU A 331 -8.04 4.25 2.89
CA LEU A 331 -7.93 4.29 1.44
C LEU A 331 -8.20 5.70 0.88
N LYS A 332 -9.29 6.35 1.32
CA LYS A 332 -9.61 7.72 0.94
C LYS A 332 -8.50 8.70 1.31
N GLN A 333 -7.97 8.59 2.53
CA GLN A 333 -6.89 9.47 3.01
C GLN A 333 -5.63 9.32 2.15
N SER A 334 -5.20 8.09 1.88
CA SER A 334 -4.04 7.83 1.04
C SER A 334 -4.26 8.31 -0.40
N PHE A 335 -5.44 8.10 -0.98
CA PHE A 335 -5.73 8.54 -2.36
C PHE A 335 -5.79 10.07 -2.52
N ARG A 336 -6.08 10.83 -1.44
CA ARG A 336 -5.96 12.30 -1.47
C ARG A 336 -4.53 12.75 -1.80
N SER A 337 -3.51 12.01 -1.35
CA SER A 337 -2.11 12.32 -1.65
C SER A 337 -1.75 12.17 -3.13
N TYR A 338 -2.47 11.31 -3.87
CA TYR A 338 -2.24 11.12 -5.31
C TYR A 338 -2.91 12.18 -6.19
N GLY A 339 -3.92 12.89 -5.69
CA GLY A 339 -4.78 13.72 -6.54
C GLY A 339 -5.76 12.86 -7.32
N TYR A 340 -6.14 13.24 -8.56
CA TYR A 340 -7.03 12.43 -9.41
C TYR A 340 -6.26 11.32 -10.14
N ILE A 341 -6.82 10.10 -10.16
CA ILE A 341 -6.28 8.96 -10.91
C ILE A 341 -7.35 8.51 -11.91
N SER A 342 -6.94 8.33 -13.17
CA SER A 342 -7.82 7.77 -14.19
C SER A 342 -8.29 6.35 -13.81
N PRO A 343 -9.59 6.02 -13.96
CA PRO A 343 -10.12 4.70 -13.63
C PRO A 343 -9.35 3.54 -14.28
N GLN A 344 -8.86 3.73 -15.51
CA GLN A 344 -8.05 2.74 -16.23
C GLN A 344 -6.82 2.26 -15.44
N TRP A 345 -6.17 3.15 -14.69
CA TRP A 345 -4.95 2.85 -13.96
C TRP A 345 -5.18 2.66 -12.46
N SER A 346 -6.42 2.81 -11.99
CA SER A 346 -6.76 2.79 -10.57
C SER A 346 -6.35 1.50 -9.86
N GLN A 347 -6.49 0.34 -10.52
CA GLN A 347 -6.13 -0.96 -9.94
C GLN A 347 -4.65 -1.02 -9.53
N LEU A 348 -3.75 -0.40 -10.30
CA LEU A 348 -2.32 -0.39 -9.99
C LEU A 348 -2.02 0.36 -8.68
N TYR A 349 -2.76 1.45 -8.40
CA TYR A 349 -2.63 2.20 -7.14
C TYR A 349 -3.32 1.49 -5.97
N LEU A 350 -4.43 0.80 -6.25
CA LEU A 350 -5.13 -0.03 -5.25
C LEU A 350 -4.27 -1.21 -4.80
N ASN A 351 -3.57 -1.85 -5.74
CA ASN A 351 -2.63 -2.93 -5.43
C ASN A 351 -1.46 -2.43 -4.59
N GLU A 352 -0.93 -1.24 -4.87
CA GLU A 352 0.14 -0.65 -4.05
C GLU A 352 -0.29 -0.46 -2.59
N ILE A 353 -1.44 0.18 -2.34
CA ILE A 353 -1.88 0.38 -0.95
C ILE A 353 -2.28 -0.92 -0.25
N SER A 354 -2.86 -1.87 -1.00
CA SER A 354 -3.18 -3.21 -0.51
C SER A 354 -1.89 -3.91 -0.06
N PHE A 355 -0.89 -3.97 -0.94
CA PHE A 355 0.40 -4.58 -0.66
C PHE A 355 1.10 -3.95 0.56
N LEU A 356 1.20 -2.61 0.60
CA LEU A 356 1.85 -1.90 1.70
C LEU A 356 1.16 -2.16 3.05
N GLY A 357 -0.16 -2.34 3.05
CA GLY A 357 -0.91 -2.73 4.25
C GLY A 357 -0.75 -4.21 4.61
N ASN A 358 -0.53 -5.08 3.63
CA ASN A 358 -0.54 -6.53 3.80
C ASN A 358 0.83 -7.11 4.15
N VAL A 359 1.92 -6.51 3.67
CA VAL A 359 3.29 -7.03 3.85
C VAL A 359 3.67 -7.23 5.32
N ARG A 360 3.03 -6.52 6.26
CA ARG A 360 3.29 -6.69 7.70
C ARG A 360 2.82 -8.03 8.27
N PHE A 361 1.95 -8.75 7.55
CA PHE A 361 1.40 -10.04 7.97
C PHE A 361 2.16 -11.23 7.38
N ASP A 362 3.12 -10.98 6.48
CA ASP A 362 4.01 -12.00 5.91
C ASP A 362 5.43 -11.70 6.40
N GLU A 363 5.87 -12.44 7.42
CA GLU A 363 7.16 -12.19 8.08
C GLU A 363 8.35 -12.49 7.16
N GLU A 364 8.25 -13.53 6.33
CA GLU A 364 9.30 -13.92 5.39
C GLU A 364 9.49 -12.85 4.31
N LEU A 365 8.40 -12.42 3.69
CA LEU A 365 8.42 -11.37 2.67
C LEU A 365 8.85 -10.03 3.28
N ARG A 366 8.37 -9.70 4.47
CA ARG A 366 8.82 -8.50 5.20
C ARG A 366 10.31 -8.57 5.50
N GLY A 367 10.81 -9.72 5.94
CA GLY A 367 12.23 -9.98 6.20
C GLY A 367 13.07 -9.76 4.94
N LEU A 368 12.63 -10.30 3.80
CA LEU A 368 13.29 -10.10 2.50
C LEU A 368 13.35 -8.61 2.10
N LEU A 369 12.27 -7.86 2.33
CA LEU A 369 12.13 -6.48 1.88
C LEU A 369 12.72 -5.44 2.85
N LEU A 370 12.84 -5.75 4.15
CA LEU A 370 13.33 -4.83 5.18
C LEU A 370 14.68 -5.25 5.79
N GLY A 371 15.03 -6.54 5.80
CA GLY A 371 16.13 -7.13 6.56
C GLY A 371 17.54 -6.58 6.30
N ARG A 372 18.43 -6.86 7.26
CA ARG A 372 19.84 -6.44 7.38
C ARG A 372 20.86 -7.57 7.15
N GLU A 373 20.43 -8.73 6.65
CA GLU A 373 21.34 -9.87 6.50
C GLU A 373 22.26 -9.73 5.27
N ALA A 374 23.56 -9.95 5.51
CA ALA A 374 24.64 -9.94 4.54
C ALA A 374 24.42 -10.96 3.41
N VAL A 375 24.83 -10.58 2.19
CA VAL A 375 24.65 -11.37 0.97
C VAL A 375 25.99 -11.99 0.55
N GLY A 376 26.10 -13.32 0.65
CA GLY A 376 26.98 -14.17 -0.17
C GLY A 376 28.51 -13.98 -0.07
N GLU A 377 29.25 -15.07 -0.05
CA GLU A 377 30.72 -15.19 0.09
C GLU A 377 31.58 -14.54 -1.03
N GLY A 378 31.01 -13.64 -1.84
CA GLY A 378 31.70 -12.98 -2.93
C GLY A 378 32.39 -11.67 -2.55
N ASP A 379 32.12 -11.13 -1.37
CA ASP A 379 32.59 -9.79 -1.00
C ASP A 379 33.96 -9.82 -0.31
N ARG A 380 35.04 -9.92 -1.10
CA ARG A 380 36.43 -9.86 -0.59
C ARG A 380 37.05 -8.46 -0.66
N CYS A 381 36.28 -7.42 -0.99
CA CYS A 381 36.85 -6.12 -1.35
C CYS A 381 36.74 -5.03 -0.27
N PHE A 382 36.16 -5.31 0.90
CA PHE A 382 36.14 -4.36 2.00
C PHE A 382 36.55 -5.06 3.30
N PRO A 383 37.63 -4.61 3.97
CA PRO A 383 37.91 -5.08 5.31
C PRO A 383 36.74 -4.67 6.20
N THR A 384 36.10 -5.67 6.82
CA THR A 384 35.23 -5.48 7.97
C THR A 384 36.09 -4.99 9.11
N ASN A 385 36.30 -3.68 9.20
CA ASN A 385 36.89 -3.10 10.40
C ASN A 385 35.83 -3.07 11.49
N GLN A 386 36.27 -3.59 12.64
CA GLN A 386 35.58 -3.72 13.92
C GLN A 386 34.97 -2.43 14.44
#